data_AF-A0A0Q6VVQ9-F1
#
_entry.id   AF-A0A0Q6VVQ9-F1
#
_cell.length_a   1.000
_cell.length_b   1.000
_cell.length_c   1.000
_cell.angle_alpha   90.00
_cell.angle_beta   90.00
_cell.angle_gamma   90.00
#
_symmetry.space_group_name_H-M   'P 1'
#
loop_
_entity.id
_entity.type
_entity.pdbx_description
1 polymer ?
#
loop_
_entity_poly.entity_id
_entity_poly.type
_entity_poly.pdbx_seq_one_letter_code
_entity_poly.pdbx_strand_id
1 'polypeptide(L)'
;MNVCLSDHPDRLELSIFRARGASGSVAHGSAQEVYRYIKARTSRIGAAAELRELMEKQGAHNLRSDDDVWREAASQVMLGRLFLLLGEQRPAVSPGAGDPEAPPALAERPRRPAVSPPPPLPPPRKAAATEAPPPEPEVTAALAQDVQAAALEEAAKDGTPFCEVCEKAKAAREAAAADSRAAA
;
A
#
# COMPACT_ATOMS: atom_id res chain seq x y z
N MET A 1 -16.46 -2.69 -10.95
CA MET A 1 -15.35 -2.79 -11.92
C MET A 1 -14.08 -2.88 -11.10
N ASN A 2 -13.16 -3.77 -11.46
CA ASN A 2 -11.89 -3.95 -10.75
C ASN A 2 -10.75 -3.61 -11.71
N VAL A 3 -9.75 -2.87 -11.24
CA VAL A 3 -8.55 -2.54 -12.02
C VAL A 3 -7.35 -3.27 -11.41
N CYS A 4 -6.66 -4.06 -12.22
CA CYS A 4 -5.44 -4.75 -11.82
C CYS A 4 -4.25 -3.80 -11.94
N LEU A 5 -3.60 -3.52 -10.82
CA LEU A 5 -2.47 -2.61 -10.76
C LEU A 5 -1.12 -3.30 -10.97
N SER A 6 -1.00 -4.57 -10.55
CA SER A 6 0.24 -5.34 -10.63
C SER A 6 0.01 -6.75 -11.15
N ASP A 7 0.97 -7.24 -11.95
CA ASP A 7 1.04 -8.66 -12.39
C ASP A 7 1.83 -9.54 -11.39
N HIS A 8 2.11 -9.02 -10.21
CA HIS A 8 2.83 -9.70 -9.12
C HIS A 8 2.00 -10.88 -8.56
N PRO A 9 2.62 -11.87 -7.88
CA PRO A 9 1.90 -12.89 -7.08
C PRO A 9 0.88 -12.28 -6.10
N ASP A 10 1.19 -11.10 -5.57
CA ASP A 10 0.26 -10.25 -4.84
C ASP A 10 -0.45 -9.35 -5.86
N ARG A 11 -1.63 -9.77 -6.31
CA ARG A 11 -2.47 -9.01 -7.24
C ARG A 11 -3.10 -7.87 -6.45
N LEU A 12 -2.70 -6.63 -6.78
CA LEU A 12 -3.32 -5.45 -6.22
C LEU A 12 -4.52 -5.05 -7.09
N GLU A 13 -5.71 -5.08 -6.50
CA GLU A 13 -6.96 -4.70 -7.16
C GLU A 13 -7.56 -3.45 -6.52
N LEU A 14 -7.92 -2.47 -7.36
CA LEU A 14 -8.81 -1.39 -6.96
C LEU A 14 -10.26 -1.79 -7.25
N SER A 15 -11.10 -1.83 -6.22
CA SER A 15 -12.53 -2.12 -6.37
C SER A 15 -13.39 -1.09 -5.67
N ILE A 16 -14.56 -0.85 -6.25
CA ILE A 16 -15.64 -0.02 -5.66
C ILE A 16 -16.35 -0.80 -4.55
N PHE A 17 -16.36 -2.13 -4.66
CA PHE A 17 -16.98 -3.01 -3.68
C PHE A 17 -15.92 -3.63 -2.79
N ARG A 18 -16.18 -3.63 -1.49
CA ARG A 18 -15.39 -4.42 -0.56
C ARG A 18 -15.70 -5.90 -0.83
N ALA A 19 -14.80 -6.60 -1.51
CA ALA A 19 -14.99 -8.01 -1.82
C ALA A 19 -15.12 -8.82 -0.53
N ARG A 20 -16.20 -9.61 -0.41
CA ARG A 20 -16.37 -10.60 0.66
C ARG A 20 -15.31 -11.69 0.47
N GLY A 21 -14.20 -11.58 1.19
CA GLY A 21 -13.08 -12.53 1.11
C GLY A 21 -11.74 -11.93 0.68
N ALA A 22 -11.62 -10.61 0.52
CA ALA A 22 -10.31 -10.00 0.37
C ALA A 22 -9.49 -10.19 1.65
N SER A 23 -8.26 -10.71 1.50
CA SER A 23 -7.38 -11.18 2.57
C SER A 23 -6.85 -10.06 3.46
N GLY A 24 -6.99 -8.80 3.05
CA GLY A 24 -6.62 -7.64 3.84
C GLY A 24 -6.94 -6.33 3.09
N SER A 25 -7.24 -5.29 3.85
CA SER A 25 -7.17 -3.91 3.38
C SER A 25 -5.87 -3.31 3.90
N VAL A 26 -5.06 -2.71 3.04
CA VAL A 26 -3.86 -2.00 3.50
C VAL A 26 -4.32 -0.70 4.17
N ALA A 27 -4.05 -0.58 5.48
CA ALA A 27 -4.26 0.68 6.17
C ALA A 27 -3.09 1.62 5.84
N HIS A 28 -3.40 2.82 5.39
CA HIS A 28 -2.43 3.88 5.14
C HIS A 28 -2.76 5.09 6.02
N GLY A 29 -1.73 5.79 6.50
CA GLY A 29 -1.90 6.94 7.39
C GLY A 29 -2.29 8.22 6.65
N SER A 30 -2.03 8.30 5.34
CA SER A 30 -2.37 9.47 4.53
C SER A 30 -2.66 9.14 3.06
N ALA A 31 -3.38 10.04 2.37
CA ALA A 31 -3.60 9.93 0.93
C ALA A 31 -2.29 9.96 0.12
N GLN A 32 -1.26 10.64 0.63
CA GLN A 32 0.04 10.71 -0.05
C GLN A 32 0.78 9.37 0.01
N GLU A 33 0.68 8.65 1.13
CA GLU A 33 1.20 7.28 1.25
C GLU A 33 0.48 6.32 0.31
N VAL A 34 -0.86 6.40 0.25
CA VAL A 34 -1.65 5.60 -0.69
C VAL A 34 -1.23 5.89 -2.14
N TYR A 35 -1.07 7.16 -2.50
CA TYR A 35 -0.61 7.56 -3.84
C TYR A 35 0.76 6.97 -4.16
N ARG A 36 1.74 7.12 -3.26
CA ARG A 36 3.09 6.56 -3.46
C ARG A 36 3.04 5.04 -3.58
N TYR A 37 2.23 4.39 -2.74
CA TYR A 37 2.07 2.95 -2.74
C TYR A 37 1.47 2.44 -4.07
N ILE A 38 0.36 3.04 -4.52
CA ILE A 38 -0.28 2.70 -5.79
C ILE A 38 0.72 2.91 -6.93
N LYS A 39 1.35 4.09 -7.00
CA LYS A 39 2.31 4.45 -8.06
C LYS A 39 3.54 3.56 -8.10
N ALA A 40 4.04 3.11 -6.94
CA ALA A 40 5.18 2.20 -6.86
C ALA A 40 4.81 0.77 -7.26
N ARG A 41 3.55 0.35 -7.05
CA ARG A 41 3.06 -1.00 -7.38
C ARG A 41 2.48 -1.11 -8.78
N THR A 42 2.17 -0.01 -9.45
CA THR A 42 1.69 -0.01 -10.84
C THR A 42 2.84 -0.17 -11.83
N SER A 43 3.21 -1.42 -12.09
CA SER A 43 4.15 -1.77 -13.17
C SER A 43 3.46 -2.03 -14.51
N ARG A 44 2.12 -2.14 -14.52
CA ARG A 44 1.36 -2.52 -15.72
C ARG A 44 1.13 -1.32 -16.64
N ILE A 45 1.55 -1.46 -17.89
CA ILE A 45 1.30 -0.50 -18.96
C ILE A 45 -0.23 -0.39 -19.16
N GLY A 46 -0.76 0.84 -19.15
CA GLY A 46 -2.18 1.10 -19.34
C GLY A 46 -3.05 1.09 -18.08
N ALA A 47 -2.50 0.76 -16.90
CA ALA A 47 -3.26 0.78 -15.65
C ALA A 47 -3.87 2.17 -15.34
N ALA A 48 -3.18 3.26 -15.73
CA ALA A 48 -3.69 4.62 -15.58
C ALA A 48 -4.95 4.87 -16.43
N ALA A 49 -5.01 4.32 -17.64
CA ALA A 49 -6.16 4.47 -18.53
C ALA A 49 -7.37 3.68 -18.02
N GLU A 50 -7.18 2.45 -17.57
CA GLU A 50 -8.23 1.64 -16.93
C GLU A 50 -8.77 2.32 -15.67
N LEU A 51 -7.88 2.89 -14.85
CA LEU A 51 -8.28 3.62 -13.66
C LEU A 51 -9.02 4.92 -13.99
N ARG A 52 -8.58 5.65 -15.02
CA ARG A 52 -9.26 6.85 -15.51
C ARG A 52 -10.69 6.55 -15.93
N GLU A 53 -10.90 5.49 -16.71
CA GLU A 53 -12.24 5.04 -17.11
C GLU A 53 -13.09 4.68 -15.88
N LEU A 54 -12.50 4.01 -14.88
CA LEU A 54 -13.19 3.70 -13.63
C LEU A 54 -13.58 4.97 -12.86
N MET A 55 -12.69 5.97 -12.80
CA MET A 55 -12.93 7.26 -12.15
C MET A 55 -14.01 8.06 -12.87
N GLU A 56 -14.01 8.10 -14.20
CA GLU A 56 -15.04 8.76 -15.01
C GLU A 56 -16.42 8.14 -14.77
N LYS A 57 -16.51 6.81 -14.65
CA LYS A 57 -17.74 6.10 -14.27
C LYS A 57 -18.24 6.45 -12.87
N GLN A 58 -17.35 6.86 -11.97
CA GLN A 58 -17.70 7.37 -10.64
C GLN A 58 -18.06 8.86 -10.63
N GLY A 59 -18.04 9.53 -11.79
CA GLY A 59 -18.30 10.96 -11.91
C GLY A 59 -17.11 11.84 -11.54
N ALA A 60 -15.90 11.28 -11.48
CA ALA A 60 -14.70 12.10 -11.40
C ALA A 60 -14.45 12.76 -12.76
N HIS A 61 -14.24 14.07 -12.74
CA HIS A 61 -13.99 14.88 -13.92
C HIS A 61 -12.73 15.72 -13.69
N ASN A 62 -12.09 16.19 -14.76
CA ASN A 62 -10.87 17.02 -14.74
C ASN A 62 -9.54 16.30 -14.42
N LEU A 63 -9.44 15.00 -14.70
CA LEU A 63 -8.17 14.27 -14.62
C LEU A 63 -7.35 14.58 -15.87
N ARG A 64 -6.44 15.56 -15.83
CA ARG A 64 -5.67 15.99 -17.02
C ARG A 64 -4.43 15.15 -17.25
N SER A 65 -3.80 14.70 -16.17
CA SER A 65 -2.61 13.87 -16.19
C SER A 65 -2.86 12.54 -15.50
N ASP A 66 -2.00 11.55 -15.75
CA ASP A 66 -2.07 10.27 -15.02
C ASP A 66 -1.76 10.46 -13.53
N ASP A 67 -0.92 11.43 -13.18
CA ASP A 67 -0.68 11.79 -11.77
C ASP A 67 -1.93 12.30 -11.06
N ASP A 68 -2.81 13.03 -11.75
CA ASP A 68 -4.11 13.43 -11.19
C ASP A 68 -4.99 12.21 -10.95
N VAL A 69 -5.00 11.25 -11.87
CA VAL A 69 -5.75 9.99 -11.74
C VAL A 69 -5.31 9.22 -10.49
N TRP A 70 -3.99 9.09 -10.29
CA TRP A 70 -3.46 8.38 -9.11
C TRP A 70 -3.76 9.11 -7.81
N ARG A 71 -3.66 10.44 -7.80
CA ARG A 71 -3.95 11.27 -6.62
C ARG A 71 -5.44 11.22 -6.24
N GLU A 72 -6.32 11.26 -7.24
CA GLU A 72 -7.76 11.14 -7.03
C GLU A 72 -8.10 9.75 -6.50
N ALA A 73 -7.58 8.68 -7.12
CA ALA A 73 -7.82 7.32 -6.65
C ALA A 73 -7.33 7.11 -5.20
N ALA A 74 -6.17 7.68 -4.84
CA ALA A 74 -5.68 7.65 -3.47
C ALA A 74 -6.63 8.36 -2.48
N SER A 75 -7.17 9.52 -2.88
CA SER A 75 -8.17 10.25 -2.09
C SER A 75 -9.45 9.43 -1.91
N GLN A 76 -9.94 8.79 -2.98
CA GLN A 76 -11.14 7.93 -2.94
C GLN A 76 -10.95 6.69 -2.05
N VAL A 77 -9.73 6.14 -2.00
CA VAL A 77 -9.39 5.04 -1.06
C VAL A 77 -9.45 5.53 0.38
N MET A 78 -8.89 6.69 0.69
CA MET A 78 -8.95 7.27 2.04
C MET A 78 -10.38 7.60 2.47
N LEU A 79 -11.23 8.02 1.52
CA LEU A 79 -12.65 8.25 1.74
C LEU A 79 -13.47 6.95 1.85
N GLY A 80 -12.84 5.77 1.67
CA GLY A 80 -13.51 4.47 1.74
C GLY A 80 -14.47 4.19 0.58
N ARG A 81 -14.36 4.95 -0.53
CA ARG A 81 -15.15 4.76 -1.76
C ARG A 81 -14.49 3.77 -2.71
N LEU A 82 -13.17 3.66 -2.63
CA LEU A 82 -12.38 2.63 -3.29
C LEU A 82 -11.68 1.78 -2.24
N PHE A 83 -11.44 0.52 -2.57
CA PHE A 83 -10.73 -0.42 -1.74
C PHE A 83 -9.53 -0.95 -2.50
N LEU A 84 -8.36 -0.90 -1.85
CA LEU A 84 -7.16 -1.63 -2.27
C LEU A 84 -7.22 -3.02 -1.67
N LEU A 85 -7.36 -4.01 -2.55
CA LEU A 85 -7.44 -5.42 -2.18
C LEU A 85 -6.13 -6.09 -2.58
N LEU A 86 -5.52 -6.82 -1.64
CA LEU A 86 -4.47 -7.77 -1.96
C LEU A 86 -5.14 -9.13 -2.19
N GLY A 87 -5.10 -9.59 -3.44
CA GLY A 87 -5.50 -10.94 -3.80
C GLY A 87 -4.25 -11.79 -4.03
N GLU A 88 -4.25 -13.02 -3.53
CA GLU A 88 -3.35 -14.04 -4.07
C GLU A 88 -3.79 -14.35 -5.50
N GLN A 89 -2.84 -14.41 -6.45
CA GLN A 89 -3.13 -14.90 -7.78
C GLN A 89 -3.71 -16.31 -7.68
N ARG A 90 -5.03 -16.43 -7.77
CA ARG A 90 -5.64 -17.73 -8.01
C ARG A 90 -5.23 -18.09 -9.43
N PRO A 91 -4.45 -19.17 -9.66
CA PRO A 91 -4.04 -19.53 -11.01
C PRO A 91 -5.31 -19.57 -11.85
N ALA A 92 -5.30 -18.81 -12.95
CA ALA A 92 -6.41 -18.75 -13.87
C ALA A 92 -6.64 -20.16 -14.40
N VAL A 93 -7.51 -20.92 -13.74
CA VAL A 93 -8.13 -22.09 -14.33
C VAL A 93 -9.01 -21.48 -15.40
N SER A 94 -8.46 -21.37 -16.61
CA SER A 94 -9.22 -21.07 -17.81
C SER A 94 -10.49 -21.93 -17.75
N PRO A 95 -11.70 -21.36 -17.86
CA PRO A 95 -12.86 -22.16 -18.22
C PRO A 95 -12.63 -22.58 -19.68
N GLY A 96 -11.76 -23.57 -19.86
CA GLY A 96 -11.59 -24.28 -21.11
C GLY A 96 -12.93 -24.89 -21.44
N ALA A 97 -13.44 -24.51 -22.61
CA ALA A 97 -14.48 -25.15 -23.37
C ALA A 97 -14.68 -26.62 -22.97
N GLY A 98 -15.69 -26.86 -22.13
CA GLY A 98 -16.28 -28.17 -21.92
C GLY A 98 -17.68 -28.12 -22.51
N ASP A 99 -17.88 -28.85 -23.60
CA ASP A 99 -19.18 -29.20 -24.17
C ASP A 99 -20.23 -29.53 -23.09
N PRO A 100 -21.51 -29.17 -23.27
CA PRO A 100 -22.59 -29.63 -22.40
C PRO A 100 -22.97 -31.07 -22.76
N GLU A 101 -22.15 -32.07 -22.40
CA GLU A 101 -22.54 -33.47 -22.48
C GLU A 101 -22.77 -34.08 -21.09
N ALA A 102 -24.06 -34.25 -20.81
CA ALA A 102 -24.74 -35.21 -19.92
C ALA A 102 -24.15 -35.52 -18.52
N PRO A 103 -24.97 -35.45 -17.45
CA PRO A 103 -24.53 -35.73 -16.09
C PRO A 103 -24.48 -37.24 -15.79
N PRO A 104 -23.37 -37.78 -15.26
CA PRO A 104 -23.42 -39.01 -14.49
C PRO A 104 -23.39 -38.70 -12.98
N ALA A 105 -24.45 -39.18 -12.33
CA ALA A 105 -24.51 -39.71 -10.97
C ALA A 105 -23.71 -39.03 -9.85
N LEU A 106 -24.49 -38.52 -8.89
CA LEU A 106 -24.13 -38.16 -7.52
C LEU A 106 -23.08 -39.10 -6.90
N ALA A 107 -21.81 -38.71 -6.97
CA ALA A 107 -20.77 -39.25 -6.10
C ALA A 107 -20.93 -38.59 -4.72
N GLU A 108 -21.32 -39.40 -3.74
CA GLU A 108 -21.54 -39.03 -2.36
C GLU A 108 -20.34 -38.26 -1.80
N ARG A 109 -20.62 -37.08 -1.23
CA ARG A 109 -19.64 -36.29 -0.49
C ARG A 109 -19.11 -37.14 0.67
N PRO A 110 -17.78 -37.30 0.83
CA PRO A 110 -17.21 -37.84 2.05
C PRO A 110 -17.66 -36.96 3.22
N ARG A 111 -18.45 -37.53 4.13
CA ARG A 111 -18.83 -36.87 5.38
C ARG A 111 -17.55 -36.58 6.15
N ARG A 112 -17.20 -35.29 6.25
CA ARG A 112 -16.12 -34.84 7.13
C ARG A 112 -16.48 -35.25 8.58
N PRO A 113 -15.53 -35.78 9.36
CA PRO A 113 -15.72 -35.97 10.79
C PRO A 113 -16.08 -34.64 11.44
N ALA A 114 -17.05 -34.66 12.34
CA ALA A 114 -17.44 -33.51 13.13
C ALA A 114 -16.24 -33.01 13.95
N VAL A 115 -15.73 -31.84 13.61
CA VAL A 115 -14.74 -31.12 14.42
C VAL A 115 -15.50 -30.58 15.63
N SER A 116 -15.08 -31.01 16.82
CA SER A 116 -15.66 -30.56 18.09
C SER A 116 -15.50 -29.04 18.26
N PRO A 117 -16.46 -28.36 18.90
CA PRO A 117 -16.32 -26.94 19.21
C PRO A 117 -15.12 -26.70 20.15
N PRO A 118 -14.36 -25.61 19.96
CA PRO A 118 -13.27 -25.27 20.87
C PRO A 118 -13.82 -24.94 22.27
N PRO A 119 -13.05 -25.23 23.34
CA PRO A 119 -13.44 -24.90 24.70
C PRO A 119 -13.64 -23.38 24.87
N PRO A 120 -14.54 -22.95 25.78
CA PRO A 120 -14.76 -21.54 26.05
C PRO A 120 -13.47 -20.90 26.59
N LEU A 121 -13.12 -19.75 26.00
CA LEU A 121 -12.00 -18.93 26.46
C LEU A 121 -12.20 -18.49 27.92
N PRO A 122 -11.14 -18.46 28.74
CA PRO A 122 -11.21 -17.94 30.09
C PRO A 122 -11.58 -16.44 30.07
N PRO A 123 -12.30 -15.94 31.10
CA PRO A 123 -12.65 -14.53 31.18
C PRO A 123 -11.39 -13.66 31.23
N PRO A 124 -11.45 -12.44 30.66
CA PRO A 124 -10.33 -11.50 30.71
C PRO A 124 -9.99 -11.22 32.17
N ARG A 125 -8.75 -11.51 32.57
CA ARG A 125 -8.21 -11.06 33.85
C ARG A 125 -8.26 -9.53 33.82
N LYS A 126 -9.00 -8.94 34.75
CA LYS A 126 -8.96 -7.50 35.04
C LYS A 126 -7.50 -7.11 35.15
N ALA A 127 -7.06 -6.18 34.31
CA ALA A 127 -5.76 -5.56 34.44
C ALA A 127 -5.67 -5.00 35.86
N ALA A 128 -4.68 -5.48 36.62
CA ALA A 128 -4.25 -4.83 37.83
C ALA A 128 -3.91 -3.39 37.44
N ALA A 129 -4.57 -2.44 38.09
CA ALA A 129 -4.24 -1.03 38.02
C ALA A 129 -2.77 -0.88 38.42
N THR A 130 -1.92 -0.72 37.40
CA THR A 130 -0.61 -0.13 37.60
C THR A 130 -0.86 1.36 37.60
N GLU A 131 -0.58 1.94 38.75
CA GLU A 131 -0.56 3.37 39.05
C GLU A 131 0.01 4.16 37.87
N ALA A 132 -0.79 5.07 37.34
CA ALA A 132 -0.37 6.01 36.31
C ALA A 132 0.66 6.98 36.93
N PRO A 133 1.86 7.14 36.34
CA PRO A 133 2.74 8.23 36.71
C PRO A 133 2.05 9.58 36.39
N PRO A 134 2.32 10.62 37.21
CA PRO A 134 1.65 11.91 37.12
C PRO A 134 1.84 12.56 35.73
N PRO A 135 0.83 13.27 35.20
CA PRO A 135 0.92 13.88 33.87
C PRO A 135 2.00 14.97 33.87
N GLU A 136 3.06 14.74 33.13
CA GLU A 136 4.03 15.77 32.75
C GLU A 136 3.38 16.72 31.73
N PRO A 137 3.68 18.04 31.79
CA PRO A 137 2.97 19.03 30.99
C PRO A 137 3.20 18.86 29.47
N GLU A 138 2.11 18.62 28.74
CA GLU A 138 2.01 18.40 27.28
C GLU A 138 2.30 19.65 26.42
N VAL A 139 3.39 20.39 26.68
CA VAL A 139 3.71 21.62 25.93
C VAL A 139 4.95 21.50 25.02
N THR A 140 5.56 20.31 24.90
CA THR A 140 6.85 20.17 24.19
C THR A 140 6.81 19.35 22.89
N ALA A 141 5.74 18.62 22.59
CA ALA A 141 5.72 17.74 21.41
C ALA A 141 5.63 18.49 20.07
N ALA A 142 4.83 19.57 20.00
CA ALA A 142 4.69 20.37 18.78
C ALA A 142 5.93 21.24 18.51
N LEU A 143 6.46 21.89 19.55
CA LEU A 143 7.69 22.70 19.47
C LEU A 143 8.92 21.87 19.07
N ALA A 144 8.97 20.59 19.44
CA ALA A 144 10.05 19.68 19.04
C ALA A 144 10.03 19.34 17.55
N GLN A 145 8.85 19.31 16.91
CA GLN A 145 8.71 18.99 15.48
C GLN A 145 9.21 20.14 14.60
N ASP A 146 8.90 21.39 14.96
CA ASP A 146 9.35 22.56 14.21
C ASP A 146 10.88 22.73 14.26
N VAL A 147 11.49 22.50 15.43
CA VAL A 147 12.94 22.53 15.60
C VAL A 147 13.61 21.40 14.80
N GLN A 148 13.00 20.21 14.77
CA GLN A 148 13.51 19.09 14.00
C GLN A 148 13.40 19.32 12.49
N ALA A 149 12.29 19.93 12.03
CA ALA A 149 12.11 20.29 10.63
C ALA A 149 13.15 21.33 10.18
N ALA A 150 13.37 22.38 10.97
CA ALA A 150 14.38 23.41 10.67
C ALA A 150 15.80 22.81 10.58
N ALA A 151 16.15 21.88 11.47
CA ALA A 151 17.45 21.21 11.43
C ALA A 151 17.64 20.34 10.16
N LEU A 152 16.59 19.67 9.70
CA LEU A 152 16.63 18.87 8.46
C LEU A 152 16.73 19.75 7.20
N GLU A 153 16.05 20.91 7.19
CA GLU A 153 16.17 21.88 6.09
C GLU A 153 17.58 22.46 5.99
N GLU A 154 18.21 22.81 7.12
CA GLU A 154 19.56 23.35 7.13
C GLU A 154 20.57 22.31 6.61
N ALA A 155 20.50 21.07 7.09
CA ALA A 155 21.37 20.00 6.66
C ALA A 155 21.21 19.65 5.16
N ALA A 156 20.00 19.83 4.60
CA ALA A 156 19.74 19.69 3.17
C ALA A 156 20.39 20.81 2.35
N LYS A 157 20.40 22.06 2.85
CA LYS A 157 21.11 23.19 2.20
C LYS A 157 22.62 22.96 2.21
N ASP A 158 23.16 22.46 3.32
CA ASP A 158 24.60 22.20 3.48
C ASP A 158 25.06 20.95 2.72
N GLY A 159 24.14 20.19 2.13
CA GLY A 159 24.44 18.97 1.38
C GLY A 159 25.06 17.89 2.27
N THR A 160 24.72 17.88 3.56
CA THR A 160 25.27 16.94 4.53
C THR A 160 24.75 15.54 4.19
N PRO A 161 25.60 14.57 3.83
CA PRO A 161 25.13 13.25 3.42
C PRO A 161 24.59 12.49 4.64
N PHE A 162 23.30 12.20 4.64
CA PHE A 162 22.67 11.37 5.67
C PHE A 162 22.90 9.87 5.46
N CYS A 163 23.54 9.48 4.35
CA CYS A 163 23.68 8.09 3.94
C CYS A 163 25.13 7.76 3.54
N GLU A 164 25.62 6.57 3.91
CA GLU A 164 26.99 6.12 3.60
C GLU A 164 27.26 6.09 2.07
N VAL A 165 26.22 5.83 1.27
CA VAL A 165 26.30 5.88 -0.20
C VAL A 165 26.51 7.31 -0.70
N CYS A 166 25.86 8.28 -0.06
CA CYS A 166 25.93 9.69 -0.39
C CYS A 166 27.34 10.24 -0.08
N GLU A 167 27.93 9.80 1.05
CA GLU A 167 29.31 10.13 1.43
C GLU A 167 30.33 9.56 0.44
N LYS A 168 30.18 8.28 0.06
CA LYS A 168 31.02 7.65 -0.97
C LYS A 168 30.92 8.36 -2.33
N ALA A 169 29.72 8.77 -2.72
CA ALA A 169 29.50 9.51 -3.96
C ALA A 169 30.16 10.90 -3.94
N LYS A 170 30.14 11.59 -2.80
CA LYS A 170 30.85 12.87 -2.62
C LYS A 170 32.36 12.69 -2.75
N ALA A 171 32.93 11.72 -2.04
CA ALA A 171 34.36 11.42 -2.12
C ALA A 171 34.82 11.07 -3.55
N ALA A 172 34.01 10.31 -4.30
CA ALA A 172 34.30 9.99 -5.70
C ALA A 172 34.30 11.24 -6.61
N ARG A 173 33.37 12.18 -6.38
CA ARG A 173 33.33 13.45 -7.14
C ARG A 173 34.52 14.34 -6.83
N GLU A 174 34.93 14.42 -5.57
CA GLU A 174 36.09 15.21 -5.15
C GLU A 174 37.39 14.63 -5.72
N ALA A 175 37.55 13.30 -5.73
CA ALA A 175 38.68 12.63 -6.37
C ALA A 175 38.75 12.92 -7.88
N ALA A 176 37.62 12.81 -8.59
CA ALA A 176 37.56 13.12 -10.03
C ALA A 176 37.84 14.60 -10.35
N ALA A 177 37.39 15.51 -9.47
CA ALA A 177 37.69 16.94 -9.58
C ALA A 177 39.16 17.26 -9.30
N ALA A 178 39.83 16.52 -8.42
CA ALA A 178 41.26 16.67 -8.15
C ALA A 178 42.11 16.16 -9.31
N ASP A 179 41.76 15.00 -9.88
CA ASP A 179 42.47 14.43 -11.04
C ASP A 179 42.35 15.34 -12.27
N SER A 180 41.17 15.89 -12.54
CA SER A 180 40.97 16.82 -13.66
C SER A 180 41.72 18.15 -13.47
N ARG A 181 41.98 18.58 -12.23
CA ARG A 181 42.75 19.79 -11.91
C ARG A 181 44.26 19.55 -11.93
N ALA A 182 44.73 18.33 -11.72
CA ALA A 182 46.13 17.93 -11.86
C ALA A 182 46.54 17.68 -13.33
N ALA A 183 45.57 17.41 -14.20
CA ALA A 183 45.77 17.22 -15.64
C ALA A 183 45.71 18.51 -16.49
N ALA A 184 45.41 19.66 -15.86
CA ALA A 184 45.37 20.98 -16.47
C ALA A 184 46.61 21.80 -16.07
#